data_AF-A0A4Q7NTQ3-F1
#
_entry.id   AF-A0A4Q7NTQ3-F1
#
_cell.length_a   1.000
_cell.length_b   1.000
_cell.length_c   1.000
_cell.angle_alpha   90.00
_cell.angle_beta   90.00
_cell.angle_gamma   90.00
#
_symmetry.space_group_name_H-M   'P 1'
#
loop_
_entity.id
_entity.type
_entity.pdbx_description
1 polymer ?
#
loop_
_entity_poly.entity_id
_entity_poly.type
_entity_poly.pdbx_seq_one_letter_code
_entity_poly.pdbx_strand_id
1 'polypeptide(L)'
;MEITTTNPTNYKKWSFRFIVYLVLLNCVTFYLAINFNSALHNFERFIRNMSIATVVSILILIAGIVFTILSIKNKESKNYQFYISVIGFSFFIILSLLFLGLASLGY
;
A
#
# COMPACT_ATOMS: atom_id res chain seq x y z
N MET A 1 -4.90 -40.31 -13.83
CA MET A 1 -4.28 -39.27 -12.98
C MET A 1 -4.48 -37.94 -13.67
N GLU A 2 -5.37 -37.11 -13.14
CA GLU A 2 -5.60 -35.75 -13.64
C GLU A 2 -4.47 -34.87 -13.11
N ILE A 3 -3.58 -34.41 -14.00
CA ILE A 3 -2.51 -33.49 -13.62
C ILE A 3 -3.17 -32.12 -13.47
N THR A 4 -3.56 -31.75 -12.25
CA THR A 4 -4.04 -30.39 -12.00
C THR A 4 -2.88 -29.43 -12.27
N THR A 5 -2.92 -28.75 -13.40
CA THR A 5 -1.98 -27.67 -13.72
C THR A 5 -2.30 -26.49 -12.80
N THR A 6 -1.88 -26.56 -11.54
CA THR A 6 -1.94 -25.42 -10.65
C THR A 6 -0.98 -24.37 -11.20
N ASN A 7 -1.51 -23.41 -11.97
CA ASN A 7 -0.73 -22.28 -12.43
C ASN A 7 -0.10 -21.64 -11.18
N PRO A 8 1.24 -21.60 -11.07
CA PRO A 8 1.87 -21.06 -9.87
C PRO A 8 1.42 -19.61 -9.69
N THR A 9 0.92 -19.28 -8.50
CA THR A 9 0.51 -17.92 -8.16
C THR A 9 1.70 -16.99 -8.40
N ASN A 10 1.51 -15.97 -9.24
CA ASN A 10 2.56 -15.01 -9.58
C ASN A 10 2.61 -13.91 -8.52
N TYR A 11 3.44 -14.11 -7.50
CA TYR A 11 3.51 -13.24 -6.32
C TYR A 11 4.03 -11.86 -6.67
N LYS A 12 4.98 -11.76 -7.61
CA LYS A 12 5.49 -10.50 -8.18
C LYS A 12 4.39 -9.65 -8.77
N LYS A 13 3.51 -10.24 -9.60
CA LYS A 13 2.42 -9.51 -10.26
C LYS A 13 1.42 -8.97 -9.24
N TRP A 14 1.13 -9.75 -8.20
CA TRP A 14 0.26 -9.31 -7.10
C TRP A 14 0.90 -8.21 -6.26
N SER A 15 2.18 -8.35 -5.89
CA SER A 15 2.96 -7.32 -5.21
C SER A 15 2.93 -6.00 -5.98
N PHE A 16 3.14 -6.04 -7.31
CA PHE A 16 3.06 -4.85 -8.16
C PHE A 16 1.67 -4.21 -8.17
N ARG A 17 0.61 -5.01 -8.22
CA ARG A 17 -0.78 -4.51 -8.12
C ARG A 17 -1.02 -3.81 -6.78
N PHE A 18 -0.52 -4.36 -5.68
CA PHE A 18 -0.66 -3.74 -4.36
C PHE A 18 0.05 -2.38 -4.28
N ILE A 19 1.21 -2.21 -4.93
CA ILE A 19 1.84 -0.89 -5.08
C ILE A 19 0.92 0.08 -5.81
N VAL A 20 0.35 -0.33 -6.95
CA VAL A 20 -0.54 0.55 -7.73
C VAL A 20 -1.75 0.95 -6.90
N TYR A 21 -2.35 0.02 -6.16
CA TYR A 21 -3.47 0.31 -5.26
C TYR A 21 -3.08 1.27 -4.14
N LEU A 22 -1.89 1.10 -3.56
CA LEU A 22 -1.40 1.98 -2.51
C LEU A 22 -1.19 3.40 -3.02
N VAL A 23 -0.62 3.55 -4.22
CA VAL A 23 -0.43 4.87 -4.86
C VAL A 23 -1.78 5.52 -5.16
N LEU A 24 -2.72 4.79 -5.76
CA LEU A 24 -4.06 5.31 -6.05
C LEU A 24 -4.79 5.73 -4.78
N LEU A 25 -4.73 4.92 -3.73
CA LEU A 25 -5.36 5.23 -2.45
C LEU A 25 -4.76 6.50 -1.82
N ASN A 26 -3.45 6.70 -1.92
CA ASN A 26 -2.79 7.94 -1.49
C ASN A 26 -3.19 9.15 -2.36
N CYS A 27 -3.39 8.98 -3.67
CA CYS A 27 -3.93 10.06 -4.50
C CYS A 27 -5.36 10.44 -4.09
N VAL A 28 -6.20 9.46 -3.75
CA VAL A 28 -7.57 9.70 -3.29
C VAL A 28 -7.57 10.41 -1.94
N THR A 29 -6.74 9.99 -0.98
CA THR A 29 -6.64 10.65 0.32
C THR A 29 -6.10 12.07 0.20
N PHE A 30 -5.11 12.29 -0.66
CA PHE A 30 -4.60 13.62 -0.97
C PHE A 30 -5.68 14.51 -1.58
N TYR A 31 -6.43 13.99 -2.56
CA TYR A 31 -7.55 14.72 -3.16
C TYR A 31 -8.62 15.08 -2.12
N LEU A 32 -9.00 14.14 -1.24
CA LEU A 32 -9.94 14.40 -0.16
C LEU A 32 -9.42 15.47 0.80
N ALA A 33 -8.12 15.45 1.12
CA ALA A 33 -7.50 16.40 2.04
C ALA A 33 -7.46 17.83 1.47
N ILE A 34 -7.07 18.01 0.20
CA ILE A 34 -7.00 19.36 -0.41
C ILE A 34 -8.38 19.96 -0.68
N ASN A 35 -9.40 19.12 -0.91
CA ASN A 35 -10.78 19.56 -1.12
C ASN A 35 -11.58 19.66 0.17
N PHE A 36 -10.99 19.30 1.33
CA PHE A 36 -11.68 19.38 2.59
C PHE A 36 -11.88 20.85 2.99
N ASN A 37 -13.14 21.26 3.09
CA ASN A 37 -13.54 22.56 3.62
C ASN A 37 -14.37 22.36 4.88
N SER A 38 -13.83 22.77 6.03
CA SER A 38 -14.47 22.63 7.34
C SER A 38 -15.77 23.41 7.50
N ALA A 39 -16.00 24.45 6.68
CA ALA A 39 -17.24 25.22 6.68
C ALA A 39 -18.40 24.50 5.97
N LEU A 40 -18.10 23.54 5.07
CA LEU A 40 -19.10 22.86 4.25
C LEU A 40 -19.21 21.36 4.56
N HIS A 41 -18.19 20.76 5.18
CA HIS A 41 -18.12 19.33 5.42
C HIS A 41 -18.13 18.98 6.92
N ASN A 42 -18.81 17.87 7.23
CA ASN A 42 -18.79 17.28 8.57
C ASN A 42 -17.39 16.77 8.90
N PHE A 43 -16.66 17.49 9.76
CA PHE A 43 -15.30 17.16 10.19
C PHE A 43 -15.18 15.71 10.70
N GLU A 44 -16.14 15.24 11.50
CA GLU A 44 -16.12 13.88 12.04
C GLU A 44 -16.19 12.80 10.95
N ARG A 45 -17.00 13.02 9.89
CA ARG A 45 -17.06 12.09 8.75
C ARG A 45 -15.76 12.10 7.96
N PHE A 46 -15.13 13.27 7.80
CA PHE A 46 -13.85 13.40 7.12
C PHE A 46 -12.75 12.63 7.88
N ILE A 47 -12.61 12.87 9.19
CA ILE A 47 -11.65 12.15 10.03
C ILE A 47 -11.90 10.65 9.97
N ARG A 48 -13.15 10.19 10.07
CA ARG A 48 -13.48 8.76 9.96
C ARG A 48 -13.05 8.18 8.61
N ASN A 49 -13.36 8.84 7.50
CA ASN A 49 -13.00 8.36 6.16
C ASN A 49 -11.48 8.32 5.97
N MET A 50 -10.76 9.34 6.45
CA MET A 50 -9.30 9.38 6.41
C MET A 50 -8.69 8.26 7.25
N SER A 51 -9.21 8.02 8.47
CA SER A 51 -8.76 6.91 9.32
C SER A 51 -8.98 5.55 8.67
N ILE A 52 -10.14 5.32 8.04
CA ILE A 52 -10.41 4.08 7.30
C ILE A 52 -9.41 3.93 6.14
N ALA A 53 -9.18 4.98 5.35
CA ALA A 53 -8.23 4.95 4.24
C ALA A 53 -6.80 4.66 4.72
N THR A 54 -6.39 5.20 5.88
CA THR A 54 -5.11 4.90 6.51
C THR A 54 -5.00 3.44 6.90
N VAL A 55 -6.01 2.89 7.58
CA VAL A 55 -6.03 1.46 7.96
C VAL A 55 -5.95 0.56 6.72
N VAL A 56 -6.73 0.86 5.68
CA VAL A 56 -6.70 0.12 4.39
C VAL A 56 -5.31 0.23 3.74
N SER A 57 -4.68 1.40 3.77
CA SER A 57 -3.33 1.60 3.24
C SER A 57 -2.30 0.73 3.96
N ILE A 58 -2.37 0.65 5.29
CA ILE A 58 -1.49 -0.21 6.10
C ILE A 58 -1.69 -1.69 5.75
N LEU A 59 -2.94 -2.13 5.59
CA LEU A 59 -3.24 -3.52 5.20
C LEU A 59 -2.67 -3.86 3.81
N ILE A 60 -2.83 -2.96 2.83
CA ILE A 60 -2.26 -3.11 1.49
C ILE A 60 -0.73 -3.14 1.56
N LEU A 61 -0.12 -2.30 2.39
CA LEU A 61 1.33 -2.26 2.59
C LEU A 61 1.86 -3.59 3.13
N ILE A 62 1.27 -4.10 4.22
CA ILE A 62 1.66 -5.38 4.83
C ILE A 62 1.49 -6.53 3.83
N ALA A 63 0.34 -6.59 3.14
CA ALA A 63 0.10 -7.60 2.11
C ALA A 63 1.15 -7.50 1.00
N GLY A 64 1.42 -6.31 0.49
CA GLY A 64 2.43 -6.05 -0.53
C GLY A 64 3.83 -6.53 -0.15
N ILE A 65 4.24 -6.29 1.10
CA ILE A 65 5.52 -6.78 1.64
C ILE A 65 5.54 -8.31 1.67
N VAL A 66 4.49 -8.95 2.19
CA VAL A 66 4.40 -10.42 2.25
C VAL A 66 4.50 -11.03 0.85
N PHE A 67 3.78 -10.48 -0.13
CA PHE A 67 3.85 -10.93 -1.52
C PHE A 67 5.24 -10.72 -2.14
N THR A 68 5.93 -9.63 -1.78
CA THR A 68 7.31 -9.38 -2.21
C THR A 68 8.27 -10.41 -1.62
N ILE A 69 8.15 -10.75 -0.33
CA ILE A 69 8.96 -11.79 0.32
C ILE A 69 8.69 -13.17 -0.31
N LEU A 70 7.42 -13.51 -0.57
CA LEU A 70 7.04 -14.75 -1.24
C LEU A 70 7.63 -14.83 -2.66
N SER A 71 7.64 -13.71 -3.40
CA SER A 71 8.27 -13.63 -4.71
C SER A 71 9.79 -13.93 -4.66
N ILE A 72 10.50 -13.41 -3.66
CA ILE A 72 11.92 -13.70 -3.43
C ILE A 72 12.12 -15.18 -3.08
N LYS A 73 11.31 -15.71 -2.15
CA LYS A 73 11.40 -17.11 -1.72
C LYS A 73 11.14 -18.09 -2.88
N ASN A 74 10.20 -17.78 -3.76
CA ASN A 74 9.89 -18.57 -4.95
C ASN A 74 10.87 -18.35 -6.11
N LYS A 75 11.93 -17.54 -5.93
CA LYS A 75 12.94 -17.25 -6.95
C LYS A 75 12.31 -16.76 -8.26
N GLU A 76 11.24 -15.98 -8.17
CA GLU A 76 10.58 -15.43 -9.36
C GLU A 76 11.51 -14.47 -10.13
N SER A 77 11.30 -14.33 -11.44
CA SER A 77 12.13 -13.49 -12.28
C SER A 77 12.09 -12.02 -11.85
N LYS A 78 13.27 -11.49 -11.54
CA LYS A 78 13.52 -10.10 -11.13
C LYS A 78 13.40 -9.17 -12.34
N ASN A 79 12.15 -8.84 -12.70
CA ASN A 79 11.86 -7.90 -13.78
C ASN A 79 11.50 -6.53 -13.17
N TYR A 80 11.19 -5.53 -14.01
CA TYR A 80 10.80 -4.18 -13.58
C TYR A 80 9.71 -4.17 -12.49
N GLN A 81 8.71 -5.07 -12.56
CA GLN A 81 7.65 -5.20 -11.55
C GLN A 81 8.20 -5.51 -10.15
N PHE A 82 9.22 -6.36 -10.07
CA PHE A 82 9.85 -6.73 -8.81
C PHE A 82 10.63 -5.55 -8.21
N TYR A 83 11.46 -4.89 -9.03
CA TYR A 83 12.25 -3.74 -8.57
C TYR A 83 11.36 -2.57 -8.15
N ILE A 84 10.31 -2.25 -8.91
CA ILE A 84 9.34 -1.21 -8.55
C ILE A 84 8.65 -1.56 -7.25
N SER A 85 8.20 -2.81 -7.08
CA SER A 85 7.60 -3.26 -5.83
C SER A 85 8.52 -3.09 -4.62
N VAL A 86 9.77 -3.57 -4.72
CA VAL A 86 10.73 -3.46 -3.61
C VAL A 86 11.00 -2.00 -3.27
N ILE A 87 11.34 -1.18 -4.27
CA ILE A 87 11.66 0.24 -4.05
C ILE A 87 10.45 0.99 -3.50
N GLY A 88 9.27 0.79 -4.09
CA GLY A 88 8.07 1.49 -3.68
C GLY A 88 7.62 1.09 -2.27
N PHE A 89 7.64 -0.20 -1.92
CA PHE A 89 7.31 -0.62 -0.56
C PHE A 89 8.33 -0.12 0.47
N SER A 90 9.62 -0.14 0.14
CA SER A 90 10.65 0.47 0.99
C SER A 90 10.40 1.98 1.19
N PHE A 91 10.06 2.71 0.13
CA PHE A 91 9.70 4.13 0.23
C PHE A 91 8.50 4.37 1.14
N PHE A 92 7.41 3.61 0.95
CA PHE A 92 6.21 3.75 1.78
C PHE A 92 6.45 3.37 3.25
N ILE A 93 7.30 2.37 3.54
CA ILE A 93 7.69 2.05 4.92
C ILE A 93 8.41 3.23 5.57
N ILE A 94 9.40 3.81 4.89
CA ILE A 94 10.15 4.97 5.41
C ILE A 94 9.19 6.14 5.64
N LEU A 95 8.30 6.42 4.69
CA LEU A 95 7.31 7.47 4.80
C LEU A 95 6.38 7.27 6.00
N SER A 96 5.89 6.04 6.22
CA SER A 96 5.06 5.69 7.38
C SER A 96 5.81 5.84 8.71
N LEU A 97 7.08 5.43 8.78
CA LEU A 97 7.91 5.58 9.98
C LEU A 97 8.20 7.04 10.30
N LEU A 98 8.47 7.87 9.28
CA LEU A 98 8.65 9.31 9.46
C LEU A 98 7.39 9.97 10.03
N PHE A 99 6.21 9.63 9.48
CA PHE A 99 4.94 10.15 9.98
C PHE A 99 4.66 9.73 11.42
N LEU A 100 4.90 8.46 11.75
CA LEU A 100 4.76 7.96 13.13
C LEU A 100 5.71 8.68 14.10
N GLY A 101 6.95 8.89 13.69
CA GLY A 101 7.95 9.63 14.46
C GLY A 101 7.52 11.07 14.74
N LEU A 102 7.02 11.77 13.73
CA LEU A 102 6.49 13.13 13.87
C LEU A 102 5.30 13.18 14.83
N ALA A 103 4.35 12.25 14.71
CA ALA A 103 3.20 12.16 15.61
C ALA A 103 3.61 11.89 17.07
N SER A 104 4.67 11.08 17.28
CA SER A 104 5.18 10.79 18.63
C SER A 104 5.86 12.00 19.30
N LEU A 105 6.29 12.97 18.51
CA LEU A 105 6.87 14.23 18.97
C LEU A 105 5.82 15.31 19.29
N GLY A 106 4.52 15.00 19.12
CA GLY A 106 3.42 15.90 19.44
C GLY A 106 3.15 16.99 18.39
N TYR A 107 3.61 16.80 17.15
CA TYR A 107 3.29 17.65 15.99
C TYR A 107 2.12 17.10 15.19
#